data_AF-A0A9R0TGJ7-F1
#
_entry.id   AF-A0A9R0TGJ7-F1
#
_cell.length_a   1.000
_cell.length_b   1.000
_cell.length_c   1.000
_cell.angle_alpha   90.00
_cell.angle_beta   90.00
_cell.angle_gamma   90.00
#
_symmetry.space_group_name_H-M   'P 1'
#
loop_
_entity.id
_entity.type
_entity.pdbx_description
1 polymer ?
#
loop_
_entity_poly.entity_id
_entity_poly.type
_entity_poly.pdbx_seq_one_letter_code
_entity_poly.pdbx_strand_id
1 'polypeptide(L)'
;MGEAVAAAEDTLKKGAVLVPAPQPSKGVASWAVDLLERLAVRLGHDKAKPLHWLSGNFAPVRDETPPAAGLPVRGHLPECLNGEFVRVGPNPKFVPVAGYHWFDGDGMIHAMRIKDGKATYVSRYVKTSRLKQEEYFGGAKFMKIGDLKGFFGLFMVQMQALRKKLKILDVTYGFGTANTALIYHHGKLLALSEADKPYVVKVLEDGDLQTLGLLDYDKRLKHSFTAHPKVDPFTDEMFTFGYSHEPPYCTYRVITKDGVMLDPVPITIPESVMMHDFAITENYSIFMDLPLLFRPKEMVKNGEFIYKFDPTKKGRFGILQRYEKDEKTIRWFELPNCFIFHNANAWEEGDEVVLITCRLENPDLDKVNGTQNEKLENFGNELYIRLRPQLLL
;
A
#
# COMPACT_ATOMS: atom_id res chain seq x y z
N MET A 1 36.62 31.57 -1.08
CA MET A 1 35.96 30.71 -2.08
C MET A 1 35.92 29.22 -1.70
N GLY A 2 36.74 28.73 -0.75
CA GLY A 2 36.72 27.31 -0.33
C GLY A 2 35.63 26.93 0.69
N GLU A 3 35.20 27.83 1.57
CA GLU A 3 34.22 27.49 2.63
C GLU A 3 32.75 27.54 2.16
N ALA A 4 32.44 28.31 1.11
CA ALA A 4 31.09 28.38 0.53
C ALA A 4 30.75 27.16 -0.34
N VAL A 5 31.75 26.43 -0.83
CA VAL A 5 31.56 25.20 -1.62
C VAL A 5 31.32 24.00 -0.70
N ALA A 6 31.98 23.96 0.46
CA ALA A 6 31.72 22.96 1.50
C ALA A 6 30.31 23.10 2.13
N ALA A 7 29.80 24.34 2.29
CA ALA A 7 28.44 24.58 2.74
C ALA A 7 27.36 24.22 1.68
N ALA A 8 27.74 24.18 0.39
CA ALA A 8 26.86 23.75 -0.69
C ALA A 8 26.83 22.21 -0.87
N GLU A 9 27.91 21.51 -0.52
CA GLU A 9 27.94 20.03 -0.49
C GLU A 9 27.22 19.46 0.74
N ASP A 10 27.11 20.21 1.85
CA ASP A 10 26.42 19.78 3.07
C ASP A 10 24.92 20.11 3.10
N THR A 11 24.40 20.85 2.11
CA THR A 11 22.97 21.23 2.00
C THR A 11 22.14 20.37 1.03
N LEU A 12 22.68 19.24 0.53
CA LEU A 12 22.03 18.35 -0.44
C LEU A 12 22.13 16.85 -0.08
N LYS A 13 21.75 16.46 1.15
CA LYS A 13 21.22 15.12 1.41
C LYS A 13 19.69 15.14 1.54
N LYS A 14 19.01 15.89 0.67
CA LYS A 14 17.54 15.93 0.61
C LYS A 14 17.01 14.56 0.15
N GLY A 15 16.22 13.90 0.99
CA GLY A 15 15.58 12.62 0.65
C GLY A 15 16.52 11.41 0.64
N ALA A 16 17.45 11.35 1.60
CA ALA A 16 18.37 10.21 1.72
C ALA A 16 17.61 8.88 1.90
N VAL A 17 17.97 7.88 1.09
CA VAL A 17 17.41 6.53 1.19
C VAL A 17 17.99 5.83 2.42
N LEU A 18 17.11 5.42 3.33
CA LEU A 18 17.47 4.70 4.55
C LEU A 18 17.52 3.19 4.28
N VAL A 19 18.70 2.58 4.37
CA VAL A 19 18.84 1.13 4.23
C VAL A 19 18.35 0.45 5.51
N PRO A 20 17.27 -0.36 5.49
CA PRO A 20 16.79 -1.03 6.70
C PRO A 20 17.81 -2.04 7.19
N ALA A 21 18.17 -1.94 8.47
CA ALA A 21 19.04 -2.86 9.18
C ALA A 21 18.40 -3.33 10.50
N PRO A 22 17.25 -4.03 10.43
CA PRO A 22 16.54 -4.48 11.62
C PRO A 22 17.41 -5.45 12.44
N GLN A 23 17.26 -5.41 13.76
CA GLN A 23 18.00 -6.24 14.72
C GLN A 23 17.06 -7.21 15.47
N PRO A 24 16.46 -8.21 14.78
CA PRO A 24 15.64 -9.21 15.44
C PRO A 24 16.49 -10.14 16.33
N SER A 25 15.91 -10.67 17.39
CA SER A 25 16.61 -11.58 18.30
C SER A 25 16.10 -13.02 18.22
N LYS A 26 17.05 -13.98 18.19
CA LYS A 26 16.80 -15.40 18.41
C LYS A 26 17.15 -15.75 19.85
N GLY A 27 16.46 -16.73 20.42
CA GLY A 27 16.74 -17.22 21.77
C GLY A 27 15.57 -17.98 22.38
N VAL A 28 15.69 -18.30 23.67
CA VAL A 28 14.68 -19.07 24.41
C VAL A 28 13.31 -18.38 24.38
N ALA A 29 13.28 -17.05 24.52
CA ALA A 29 12.04 -16.29 24.45
C ALA A 29 11.37 -16.40 23.06
N SER A 30 12.13 -16.25 21.97
CA SER A 30 11.61 -16.44 20.61
C SER A 30 11.07 -17.86 20.42
N TRP A 31 11.84 -18.87 20.85
CA TRP A 31 11.44 -20.27 20.76
C TRP A 31 10.14 -20.56 21.53
N ALA A 32 10.03 -20.05 22.76
CA ALA A 32 8.84 -20.24 23.60
C ALA A 32 7.60 -19.58 22.98
N VAL A 33 7.73 -18.34 22.47
CA VAL A 33 6.65 -17.63 21.77
C VAL A 33 6.22 -18.40 20.52
N ASP A 34 7.18 -18.92 19.74
CA ASP A 34 6.88 -19.72 18.55
C ASP A 34 6.21 -21.06 18.89
N LEU A 35 6.60 -21.70 19.99
CA LEU A 35 5.96 -22.92 20.48
C LEU A 35 4.50 -22.65 20.87
N LEU A 36 4.25 -21.56 21.60
CA LEU A 36 2.91 -21.14 21.99
C LEU A 36 2.03 -20.86 20.77
N GLU A 37 2.54 -20.13 19.77
CA GLU A 37 1.83 -19.87 18.52
C GLU A 37 1.50 -21.18 17.79
N ARG A 38 2.48 -22.09 17.62
CA ARG A 38 2.26 -23.37 16.94
C ARG A 38 1.20 -24.22 17.62
N LEU A 39 1.17 -24.23 18.96
CA LEU A 39 0.14 -24.93 19.73
C LEU A 39 -1.24 -24.30 19.51
N ALA A 40 -1.34 -22.97 19.58
CA ALA A 40 -2.59 -22.26 19.34
C ALA A 40 -3.11 -22.46 17.91
N VAL A 41 -2.24 -22.37 16.90
CA VAL A 41 -2.56 -22.63 15.49
C VAL A 41 -3.06 -24.06 15.31
N ARG A 42 -2.40 -25.05 15.93
CA ARG A 42 -2.83 -26.45 15.84
C ARG A 42 -4.23 -26.70 16.42
N LEU A 43 -4.62 -25.92 17.43
CA LEU A 43 -5.91 -26.06 18.11
C LEU A 43 -7.02 -25.20 17.49
N GLY A 44 -6.68 -24.02 16.96
CA GLY A 44 -7.64 -23.00 16.53
C GLY A 44 -7.74 -22.79 15.02
N HIS A 45 -6.78 -23.31 14.23
CA HIS A 45 -6.79 -23.16 12.77
C HIS A 45 -7.20 -24.46 12.09
N ASP A 46 -8.31 -24.41 11.35
CA ASP A 46 -8.80 -25.52 10.56
C ASP A 46 -7.99 -25.67 9.26
N LYS A 47 -7.03 -26.60 9.27
CA LYS A 47 -6.17 -26.91 8.11
C LYS A 47 -6.93 -27.50 6.92
N ALA A 48 -8.18 -27.95 7.10
CA ALA A 48 -8.99 -28.45 6.00
C ALA A 48 -9.54 -27.32 5.12
N LYS A 49 -9.54 -26.08 5.61
CA LYS A 49 -9.94 -24.92 4.81
C LYS A 49 -8.86 -24.59 3.78
N PRO A 50 -9.18 -24.60 2.47
CA PRO A 50 -8.19 -24.28 1.46
C PRO A 50 -7.78 -22.81 1.55
N LEU A 51 -6.47 -22.55 1.48
CA LEU A 51 -5.92 -21.21 1.29
C LEU A 51 -6.02 -20.86 -0.20
N HIS A 52 -7.21 -20.44 -0.64
CA HIS A 52 -7.53 -20.16 -2.05
C HIS A 52 -6.50 -19.22 -2.71
N TRP A 53 -6.12 -18.15 -2.01
CA TRP A 53 -5.13 -17.15 -2.45
C TRP A 53 -3.68 -17.66 -2.51
N LEU A 54 -3.44 -18.96 -2.35
CA LEU A 54 -2.15 -19.63 -2.55
C LEU A 54 -2.23 -20.76 -3.59
N SER A 55 -3.32 -20.83 -4.36
CA SER A 55 -3.61 -21.91 -5.30
C SER A 55 -3.77 -21.39 -6.73
N GLY A 56 -3.58 -22.27 -7.72
CA GLY A 56 -3.71 -21.91 -9.13
C GLY A 56 -2.79 -20.75 -9.50
N ASN A 57 -3.34 -19.74 -10.18
CA ASN A 57 -2.59 -18.54 -10.57
C ASN A 57 -2.23 -17.60 -9.40
N PHE A 58 -2.77 -17.83 -8.20
CA PHE A 58 -2.41 -17.12 -6.97
C PHE A 58 -1.28 -17.82 -6.19
N ALA A 59 -0.83 -18.99 -6.64
CA ALA A 59 0.27 -19.68 -5.99
C ALA A 59 1.56 -18.83 -6.06
N PRO A 60 2.36 -18.81 -4.97
CA PRO A 60 3.57 -18.01 -4.94
C PRO A 60 4.60 -18.49 -5.96
N VAL A 61 5.21 -17.55 -6.69
CA VAL A 61 6.43 -17.74 -7.46
C VAL A 61 7.60 -17.76 -6.48
N ARG A 62 8.23 -18.92 -6.29
CA ARG A 62 9.23 -19.11 -5.23
C ARG A 62 10.59 -18.49 -5.55
N ASP A 63 10.94 -18.53 -6.84
CA ASP A 63 12.26 -18.19 -7.34
C ASP A 63 12.25 -16.83 -8.04
N GLU A 64 13.24 -16.01 -7.71
CA GLU A 64 13.52 -14.77 -8.42
C GLU A 64 14.16 -15.10 -9.78
N THR A 65 13.70 -14.44 -10.85
CA THR A 65 14.28 -14.61 -12.18
C THR A 65 15.31 -13.52 -12.42
N PRO A 66 16.61 -13.82 -12.60
CA PRO A 66 17.59 -12.81 -13.00
C PRO A 66 17.27 -12.26 -14.39
N PRO A 67 17.90 -11.14 -14.82
CA PRO A 67 17.68 -10.57 -16.14
C PRO A 67 17.78 -11.62 -17.25
N ALA A 68 16.62 -11.94 -17.82
CA ALA A 68 16.44 -12.96 -18.85
C ALA A 68 16.16 -12.27 -20.19
N ALA A 69 17.23 -12.13 -20.98
CA ALA A 69 17.16 -11.63 -22.34
C ALA A 69 16.76 -12.72 -23.35
N GLY A 70 16.55 -12.35 -24.61
CA GLY A 70 16.31 -13.31 -25.69
C GLY A 70 14.94 -14.00 -25.60
N LEU A 71 13.95 -13.33 -25.01
CA LEU A 71 12.59 -13.84 -24.91
C LEU A 71 12.00 -14.11 -26.31
N PRO A 72 11.25 -15.20 -26.50
CA PRO A 72 10.60 -15.47 -27.78
C PRO A 72 9.52 -14.43 -28.06
N VAL A 73 9.69 -13.67 -29.15
CA VAL A 73 8.74 -12.65 -29.61
C VAL A 73 7.96 -13.18 -30.82
N ARG A 74 6.63 -13.07 -30.78
CA ARG A 74 5.77 -13.26 -31.95
C ARG A 74 5.32 -11.88 -32.44
N GLY A 75 5.58 -11.57 -33.71
CA GLY A 75 5.40 -10.21 -34.26
C GLY A 75 6.68 -9.38 -34.16
N HIS A 76 6.56 -8.08 -33.90
CA HIS A 76 7.68 -7.15 -33.80
C HIS A 76 7.50 -6.20 -32.62
N LEU A 77 8.57 -5.97 -31.86
CA LEU A 77 8.61 -4.96 -30.79
C LEU A 77 9.05 -3.62 -31.41
N PRO A 78 8.24 -2.55 -31.33
CA PRO A 78 8.59 -1.27 -31.93
C PRO A 78 9.91 -0.72 -31.37
N GLU A 79 10.84 -0.36 -32.26
CA GLU A 79 12.17 0.14 -31.89
C GLU A 79 12.13 1.46 -31.12
N CYS A 80 11.05 2.23 -31.25
CA CYS A 80 10.85 3.47 -30.51
C CYS A 80 10.54 3.26 -29.01
N LEU A 81 10.19 2.05 -28.59
CA LEU A 81 9.98 1.74 -27.17
C LEU A 81 11.33 1.61 -26.46
N ASN A 82 11.52 2.46 -25.45
CA ASN A 82 12.71 2.45 -24.60
C ASN A 82 12.28 2.74 -23.14
N GLY A 83 12.14 1.69 -22.34
CA GLY A 83 11.77 1.83 -20.93
C GLY A 83 11.46 0.50 -20.27
N GLU A 84 10.97 0.58 -19.03
CA GLU A 84 10.55 -0.58 -18.25
C GLU A 84 9.06 -0.55 -17.92
N PHE A 85 8.36 -1.64 -18.26
CA PHE A 85 7.06 -1.94 -17.68
C PHE A 85 7.27 -2.73 -16.39
N VAL A 86 6.81 -2.18 -15.27
CA VAL A 86 6.99 -2.78 -13.94
C VAL A 86 5.63 -3.03 -13.29
N ARG A 87 5.49 -4.17 -12.62
CA ARG A 87 4.29 -4.52 -11.85
C ARG A 87 4.69 -5.18 -10.55
N VAL A 88 4.16 -4.71 -9.43
CA VAL A 88 4.30 -5.36 -8.14
C VAL A 88 3.04 -6.12 -7.79
N GLY A 89 3.18 -7.21 -7.04
CA GLY A 89 2.06 -7.90 -6.42
C GLY A 89 2.49 -8.67 -5.18
N PRO A 90 1.52 -9.15 -4.39
CA PRO A 90 1.80 -9.98 -3.23
C PRO A 90 2.22 -11.37 -3.64
N ASN A 91 3.33 -11.82 -3.08
CA ASN A 91 3.91 -13.12 -3.33
C ASN A 91 4.62 -13.61 -2.05
N PRO A 92 3.98 -14.38 -1.17
CA PRO A 92 4.55 -14.74 0.12
C PRO A 92 5.81 -15.58 -0.06
N LYS A 93 6.95 -15.14 0.51
CA LYS A 93 8.21 -15.89 0.43
C LYS A 93 8.17 -17.18 1.23
N PHE A 94 7.54 -17.11 2.40
CA PHE A 94 7.40 -18.24 3.32
C PHE A 94 5.93 -18.64 3.44
N VAL A 95 5.70 -19.95 3.66
CA VAL A 95 4.37 -20.48 3.91
C VAL A 95 3.76 -19.78 5.14
N PRO A 96 2.53 -19.25 5.04
CA PRO A 96 1.83 -18.64 6.17
C PRO A 96 1.66 -19.63 7.33
N VAL A 97 1.69 -19.11 8.56
CA VAL A 97 1.56 -19.95 9.77
C VAL A 97 0.11 -20.44 9.93
N ALA A 98 -0.88 -19.59 9.64
CA ALA A 98 -2.29 -19.91 9.72
C ALA A 98 -3.06 -19.31 8.53
N GLY A 99 -3.78 -18.21 8.74
CA GLY A 99 -4.59 -17.58 7.71
C GLY A 99 -3.75 -16.84 6.68
N TYR A 100 -4.32 -16.63 5.49
CA TYR A 100 -3.70 -15.85 4.44
C TYR A 100 -4.76 -15.13 3.60
N HIS A 101 -4.62 -13.82 3.47
CA HIS A 101 -5.33 -13.02 2.49
C HIS A 101 -4.42 -12.65 1.33
N TRP A 102 -4.98 -12.38 0.15
CA TRP A 102 -4.23 -11.89 -1.01
C TRP A 102 -3.30 -10.73 -0.63
N PHE A 103 -3.76 -9.78 0.18
CA PHE A 103 -2.98 -8.57 0.52
C PHE A 103 -1.74 -8.83 1.40
N ASP A 104 -1.56 -10.04 1.93
CA ASP A 104 -0.54 -10.33 2.94
C ASP A 104 0.85 -10.67 2.39
N GLY A 105 0.94 -11.03 1.11
CA GLY A 105 2.18 -11.53 0.50
C GLY A 105 3.25 -10.45 0.40
N ASP A 106 4.52 -10.85 0.47
CA ASP A 106 5.64 -9.93 0.27
C ASP A 106 5.63 -9.35 -1.15
N GLY A 107 6.03 -8.10 -1.32
CA GLY A 107 6.04 -7.46 -2.64
C GLY A 107 7.06 -8.11 -3.55
N MET A 108 6.60 -8.68 -4.67
CA MET A 108 7.45 -9.15 -5.76
C MET A 108 7.17 -8.34 -7.02
N ILE A 109 8.21 -7.73 -7.56
CA ILE A 109 8.17 -6.95 -8.79
C ILE A 109 8.51 -7.89 -9.94
N HIS A 110 7.68 -7.84 -10.97
CA HIS A 110 7.95 -8.35 -12.30
C HIS A 110 8.19 -7.16 -13.21
N ALA A 111 9.31 -7.17 -13.94
CA ALA A 111 9.63 -6.11 -14.88
C ALA A 111 9.94 -6.66 -16.27
N MET A 112 9.54 -5.90 -17.27
CA MET A 112 9.82 -6.13 -18.69
C MET A 112 10.48 -4.87 -19.24
N ARG A 113 11.77 -4.94 -19.50
CA ARG A 113 12.50 -3.88 -20.19
C ARG A 113 12.38 -4.07 -21.68
N ILE A 114 11.98 -3.03 -22.40
CA ILE A 114 11.98 -2.99 -23.87
C ILE A 114 12.95 -1.90 -24.32
N LYS A 115 13.92 -2.28 -25.15
CA LYS A 115 14.89 -1.36 -25.73
C LYS A 115 15.46 -1.95 -27.03
N ASP A 116 15.57 -1.14 -28.08
CA ASP A 116 16.15 -1.51 -29.37
C ASP A 116 15.51 -2.79 -29.96
N GLY A 117 14.18 -2.90 -29.87
CA GLY A 117 13.41 -4.06 -30.35
C GLY A 117 13.61 -5.35 -29.54
N LYS A 118 14.27 -5.29 -28.38
CA LYS A 118 14.56 -6.45 -27.52
C LYS A 118 13.84 -6.32 -26.18
N ALA A 119 13.47 -7.48 -25.62
CA ALA A 119 12.83 -7.58 -24.32
C ALA A 119 13.72 -8.34 -23.32
N THR A 120 13.78 -7.86 -22.08
CA THR A 120 14.43 -8.52 -20.94
C THR A 120 13.45 -8.59 -19.77
N TYR A 121 13.24 -9.79 -19.25
CA TYR A 121 12.35 -10.03 -18.10
C TYR A 121 13.17 -10.24 -16.82
N VAL A 122 12.65 -9.75 -15.70
CA VAL A 122 13.23 -9.99 -14.37
C VAL A 122 12.11 -10.11 -13.33
N SER A 123 12.37 -10.85 -12.26
CA SER A 123 11.55 -10.78 -11.06
C SER A 123 12.40 -10.72 -9.78
N ARG A 124 12.02 -9.80 -8.88
CA ARG A 124 12.71 -9.53 -7.61
C ARG A 124 11.73 -9.24 -6.50
N TYR A 125 12.01 -9.73 -5.30
CA TYR A 125 11.36 -9.28 -4.10
C TYR A 125 11.82 -7.87 -3.72
N VAL A 126 10.88 -7.05 -3.25
CA VAL A 126 11.23 -5.83 -2.52
C VAL A 126 11.83 -6.25 -1.18
N LYS A 127 13.10 -5.91 -0.94
CA LYS A 127 13.81 -6.30 0.30
C LYS A 127 13.40 -5.43 1.49
N THR A 128 12.15 -5.62 1.94
CA THR A 128 11.57 -4.91 3.07
C THR A 128 12.21 -5.31 4.40
N SER A 129 12.09 -4.45 5.41
CA SER A 129 12.48 -4.77 6.80
C SER A 129 11.81 -6.05 7.30
N ARG A 130 10.53 -6.23 6.98
CA ARG A 130 9.76 -7.44 7.28
C ARG A 130 10.39 -8.68 6.63
N LEU A 131 10.61 -8.65 5.31
CA LEU A 131 11.14 -9.80 4.58
C LEU A 131 12.55 -10.18 5.07
N LYS A 132 13.43 -9.20 5.30
CA LYS A 132 14.78 -9.44 5.85
C LYS A 132 14.74 -10.17 7.20
N GLN A 133 13.77 -9.84 8.05
CA GLN A 133 13.59 -10.51 9.35
C GLN A 133 13.04 -11.93 9.18
N GLU A 134 12.08 -12.14 8.28
CA GLU A 134 11.57 -13.49 7.99
C GLU A 134 12.64 -14.39 7.37
N GLU A 135 13.49 -13.84 6.49
CA GLU A 135 14.70 -14.52 5.98
C GLU A 135 15.67 -14.88 7.11
N TYR A 136 15.92 -13.95 8.05
CA TYR A 136 16.74 -14.23 9.23
C TYR A 136 16.18 -15.36 10.09
N PHE A 137 14.86 -15.45 10.26
CA PHE A 137 14.22 -16.54 11.00
C PHE A 137 14.03 -17.83 10.18
N GLY A 138 14.12 -17.75 8.85
CA GLY A 138 13.86 -18.87 7.94
C GLY A 138 12.37 -19.23 7.81
N GLY A 139 11.47 -18.26 8.03
CA GLY A 139 10.03 -18.51 8.01
C GLY A 139 9.18 -17.29 8.33
N ALA A 140 7.87 -17.40 8.05
CA ALA A 140 6.90 -16.35 8.36
C ALA A 140 6.87 -16.04 9.87
N LYS A 141 6.84 -14.75 10.22
CA LYS A 141 6.85 -14.26 11.61
C LYS A 141 5.87 -13.13 11.90
N PHE A 142 5.55 -12.34 10.88
CA PHE A 142 4.63 -11.23 11.03
C PHE A 142 3.19 -11.73 10.92
N MET A 143 2.30 -11.12 11.71
CA MET A 143 0.86 -11.35 11.63
C MET A 143 0.35 -10.95 10.25
N LYS A 144 -0.66 -11.67 9.78
CA LYS A 144 -1.33 -11.44 8.50
C LYS A 144 -2.74 -10.96 8.73
N ILE A 145 -3.27 -10.20 7.79
CA ILE A 145 -4.68 -9.81 7.73
C ILE A 145 -5.56 -11.07 7.69
N GLY A 146 -5.14 -12.11 6.96
CA GLY A 146 -5.83 -13.39 6.95
C GLY A 146 -5.91 -14.11 8.31
N ASP A 147 -5.06 -13.75 9.28
CA ASP A 147 -5.11 -14.30 10.64
C ASP A 147 -6.21 -13.64 11.50
N LEU A 148 -6.69 -12.46 11.12
CA LEU A 148 -7.52 -11.57 11.93
C LEU A 148 -9.00 -11.95 11.93
N LYS A 149 -9.33 -13.13 12.46
CA LYS A 149 -10.73 -13.56 12.67
C LYS A 149 -10.96 -14.12 14.08
N GLY A 150 -11.98 -13.59 14.76
CA GLY A 150 -12.44 -14.07 16.06
C GLY A 150 -11.39 -13.95 17.17
N PHE A 151 -11.51 -14.80 18.19
CA PHE A 151 -10.56 -14.89 19.29
C PHE A 151 -9.15 -15.31 18.85
N PHE A 152 -9.04 -16.12 17.78
CA PHE A 152 -7.75 -16.49 17.22
C PHE A 152 -7.03 -15.27 16.64
N GLY A 153 -7.73 -14.40 15.92
CA GLY A 153 -7.18 -13.13 15.44
C GLY A 153 -6.70 -12.23 16.59
N LEU A 154 -7.49 -12.12 17.66
CA LEU A 154 -7.06 -11.37 18.86
C LEU A 154 -5.78 -11.97 19.47
N PHE A 155 -5.69 -13.30 19.56
CA PHE A 155 -4.48 -13.97 20.02
C PHE A 155 -3.28 -13.63 19.13
N MET A 156 -3.42 -13.67 17.81
CA MET A 156 -2.34 -13.32 16.87
C MET A 156 -1.87 -11.87 17.01
N VAL A 157 -2.79 -10.92 17.24
CA VAL A 157 -2.45 -9.52 17.57
C VAL A 157 -1.60 -9.44 18.84
N GLN A 158 -1.99 -10.16 19.89
CA GLN A 158 -1.22 -10.19 21.15
C GLN A 158 0.15 -10.85 20.97
N MET A 159 0.26 -11.89 20.14
CA MET A 159 1.54 -12.52 19.81
C MET A 159 2.48 -11.58 19.08
N GLN A 160 1.97 -10.79 18.12
CA GLN A 160 2.77 -9.75 17.47
C GLN A 160 3.23 -8.66 18.46
N ALA A 161 2.34 -8.20 19.34
CA ALA A 161 2.68 -7.24 20.38
C ALA A 161 3.75 -7.78 21.34
N LEU A 162 3.64 -9.06 21.73
CA LEU A 162 4.61 -9.74 22.57
C LEU A 162 5.97 -9.86 21.87
N ARG A 163 6.00 -10.27 20.60
CA ARG A 163 7.22 -10.34 19.79
C ARG A 163 7.93 -8.99 19.70
N LYS A 164 7.19 -7.91 19.47
CA LYS A 164 7.71 -6.55 19.49
C LYS A 164 8.29 -6.19 20.87
N LYS A 165 7.53 -6.42 21.95
CA LYS A 165 7.96 -6.09 23.32
C LYS A 165 9.22 -6.82 23.74
N LEU A 166 9.35 -8.09 23.36
CA LEU A 166 10.51 -8.93 23.63
C LEU A 166 11.68 -8.71 22.65
N LYS A 167 11.57 -7.74 21.72
CA LYS A 167 12.57 -7.48 20.66
C LYS A 167 12.89 -8.71 19.82
N ILE A 168 11.93 -9.63 19.67
CA ILE A 168 12.01 -10.75 18.73
C ILE A 168 11.85 -10.18 17.31
N LEU A 169 10.89 -9.27 17.14
CA LEU A 169 10.72 -8.49 15.91
C LEU A 169 11.14 -7.05 16.14
N ASP A 170 11.87 -6.50 15.18
CA ASP A 170 12.26 -5.10 15.12
C ASP A 170 11.40 -4.35 14.09
N VAL A 171 10.45 -3.56 14.58
CA VAL A 171 9.51 -2.80 13.74
C VAL A 171 9.94 -1.34 13.54
N THR A 172 11.17 -0.97 13.89
CA THR A 172 11.69 0.41 13.77
C THR A 172 11.69 0.93 12.33
N TYR A 173 11.82 0.02 11.36
CA TYR A 173 11.79 0.30 9.92
C TYR A 173 10.45 -0.08 9.26
N GLY A 174 9.37 -0.17 10.03
CA GLY A 174 8.08 -0.61 9.53
C GLY A 174 7.97 -2.15 9.40
N PHE A 175 6.79 -2.59 8.98
CA PHE A 175 6.43 -4.02 8.84
C PHE A 175 5.61 -4.30 7.57
N GLY A 176 5.58 -3.35 6.63
CA GLY A 176 4.86 -3.48 5.37
C GLY A 176 5.55 -4.42 4.38
N THR A 177 4.80 -4.75 3.35
CA THR A 177 5.19 -5.71 2.30
C THR A 177 5.63 -5.03 1.01
N ALA A 178 5.34 -3.73 0.84
CA ALA A 178 5.59 -2.97 -0.39
C ALA A 178 5.03 -3.66 -1.65
N ASN A 179 3.80 -4.18 -1.54
CA ASN A 179 3.20 -5.09 -2.53
C ASN A 179 2.03 -4.49 -3.33
N THR A 180 1.61 -3.25 -3.03
CA THR A 180 0.33 -2.72 -3.49
C THR A 180 0.45 -2.01 -4.83
N ALA A 181 1.44 -1.13 -4.97
CA ALA A 181 1.60 -0.29 -6.15
C ALA A 181 3.06 0.16 -6.34
N LEU A 182 3.33 0.67 -7.54
CA LEU A 182 4.59 1.31 -7.91
C LEU A 182 4.30 2.71 -8.44
N ILE A 183 5.15 3.68 -8.10
CA ILE A 183 5.12 5.01 -8.72
C ILE A 183 6.53 5.53 -8.98
N TYR A 184 6.72 6.29 -10.06
CA TYR A 184 7.98 6.95 -10.35
C TYR A 184 7.88 8.45 -10.08
N HIS A 185 8.77 8.98 -9.25
CA HIS A 185 8.81 10.41 -8.93
C HIS A 185 10.22 10.83 -8.51
N HIS A 186 10.68 12.00 -8.97
CA HIS A 186 12.00 12.56 -8.64
C HIS A 186 13.15 11.54 -8.79
N GLY A 187 13.21 10.90 -9.96
CA GLY A 187 14.28 9.95 -10.32
C GLY A 187 14.22 8.59 -9.60
N LYS A 188 13.14 8.29 -8.86
CA LYS A 188 13.05 7.11 -7.99
C LYS A 188 11.78 6.33 -8.32
N LEU A 189 11.93 5.02 -8.53
CA LEU A 189 10.80 4.09 -8.53
C LEU A 189 10.51 3.68 -7.08
N LEU A 190 9.27 3.87 -6.64
CA LEU A 190 8.82 3.64 -5.28
C LEU A 190 7.85 2.46 -5.24
N ALA A 191 8.16 1.45 -4.43
CA ALA A 191 7.24 0.36 -4.08
C ALA A 191 6.47 0.73 -2.81
N LEU A 192 5.14 0.62 -2.89
CA LEU A 192 4.22 1.21 -1.92
C LEU A 192 3.35 0.14 -1.24
N SER A 193 3.00 0.40 0.01
CA SER A 193 2.03 -0.38 0.80
C SER A 193 1.41 0.55 1.84
N GLU A 194 0.08 0.51 1.96
CA GLU A 194 -0.73 1.51 2.68
C GLU A 194 -0.38 1.70 4.16
N ALA A 195 0.31 0.74 4.79
CA ALA A 195 0.66 0.76 6.21
C ALA A 195 2.16 1.00 6.47
N ASP A 196 2.95 1.40 5.46
CA ASP A 196 4.40 1.58 5.60
C ASP A 196 4.93 2.77 4.78
N LYS A 197 6.22 3.05 4.95
CA LYS A 197 6.96 4.02 4.15
C LYS A 197 7.29 3.45 2.76
N PRO A 198 7.45 4.30 1.74
CA PRO A 198 7.87 3.86 0.40
C PRO A 198 9.25 3.22 0.39
N TYR A 199 9.42 2.14 -0.38
CA TYR A 199 10.72 1.54 -0.68
C TYR A 199 11.23 1.99 -2.04
N VAL A 200 12.46 2.50 -2.11
CA VAL A 200 13.12 2.85 -3.37
C VAL A 200 13.66 1.60 -4.03
N VAL A 201 13.29 1.42 -5.29
CA VAL A 201 13.81 0.40 -6.19
C VAL A 201 14.59 1.11 -7.29
N LYS A 202 15.81 0.65 -7.55
CA LYS A 202 16.64 1.09 -8.66
C LYS A 202 16.52 0.08 -9.78
N VAL A 203 16.28 0.55 -11.00
CA VAL A 203 16.44 -0.25 -12.21
C VAL A 203 17.89 -0.13 -12.68
N LEU A 204 18.54 -1.28 -12.92
CA LEU A 204 19.93 -1.36 -13.34
C LEU A 204 20.06 -1.37 -14.87
N GLU A 205 21.28 -1.13 -15.36
CA GLU A 205 21.56 -1.03 -16.81
C GLU A 205 21.35 -2.33 -17.59
N ASP A 206 21.32 -3.47 -16.93
CA ASP A 206 20.99 -4.78 -17.50
C ASP A 206 19.48 -5.12 -17.37
N GLY A 207 18.70 -4.23 -16.75
CA GLY A 207 17.28 -4.45 -16.46
C GLY A 207 17.01 -5.13 -15.12
N ASP A 208 18.02 -5.45 -14.30
CA ASP A 208 17.79 -5.97 -12.95
C ASP A 208 17.19 -4.89 -12.02
N LEU A 209 16.64 -5.32 -10.89
CA LEU A 209 16.04 -4.46 -9.87
C LEU A 209 16.77 -4.60 -8.54
N GLN A 210 17.12 -3.47 -7.94
CA GLN A 210 17.76 -3.42 -6.64
C GLN A 210 16.93 -2.58 -5.66
N THR A 211 16.47 -3.19 -4.56
CA THR A 211 15.89 -2.40 -3.45
C THR A 211 17.00 -1.64 -2.74
N LEU A 212 16.94 -0.30 -2.77
CA LEU A 212 17.92 0.55 -2.10
C LEU A 212 17.58 0.77 -0.62
N GLY A 213 16.30 0.90 -0.28
CA GLY A 213 15.86 1.13 1.09
C GLY A 213 14.57 1.94 1.17
N LEU A 214 14.33 2.57 2.31
CA LEU A 214 13.14 3.34 2.65
C LEU A 214 13.31 4.84 2.39
N LEU A 215 12.23 5.53 2.06
CA LEU A 215 12.16 7.00 2.13
C LEU A 215 11.36 7.44 3.34
N ASP A 216 11.96 8.28 4.19
CA ASP A 216 11.26 8.98 5.27
C ASP A 216 11.20 10.51 5.07
N TYR A 217 11.67 10.98 3.90
CA TYR A 217 11.67 12.38 3.49
C TYR A 217 12.31 13.30 4.54
N ASP A 218 13.55 13.01 4.91
CA ASP A 218 14.31 13.74 5.94
C ASP A 218 13.56 13.75 7.28
N LYS A 219 13.02 12.58 7.66
CA LYS A 219 12.18 12.36 8.85
C LYS A 219 10.86 13.14 8.89
N ARG A 220 10.43 13.75 7.77
CA ARG A 220 9.16 14.49 7.68
C ARG A 220 7.95 13.57 7.53
N LEU A 221 8.14 12.36 6.99
CA LEU A 221 7.10 11.33 6.93
C LEU A 221 7.03 10.55 8.25
N LYS A 222 5.98 10.86 9.04
CA LYS A 222 5.72 10.27 10.37
C LYS A 222 4.44 9.42 10.43
N HIS A 223 3.66 9.43 9.36
CA HIS A 223 2.42 8.67 9.20
C HIS A 223 2.58 7.65 8.07
N SER A 224 1.55 6.84 7.83
CA SER A 224 1.44 5.96 6.67
C SER A 224 1.54 6.74 5.34
N PHE A 225 1.81 6.03 4.26
CA PHE A 225 1.89 6.59 2.92
C PHE A 225 0.96 5.78 2.00
N THR A 226 0.03 6.45 1.32
CA THR A 226 -0.92 5.77 0.41
C THR A 226 -0.18 4.99 -0.67
N ALA A 227 -0.76 3.86 -1.10
CA ALA A 227 -0.29 3.17 -2.28
C ALA A 227 -0.66 3.88 -3.59
N HIS A 228 -1.52 4.91 -3.54
CA HIS A 228 -2.01 5.60 -4.74
C HIS A 228 -1.75 7.11 -4.73
N PRO A 229 -0.50 7.55 -4.54
CA PRO A 229 -0.16 8.96 -4.77
C PRO A 229 -0.38 9.30 -6.26
N LYS A 230 -0.60 10.58 -6.55
CA LYS A 230 -0.78 11.07 -7.92
C LYS A 230 0.33 12.05 -8.26
N VAL A 231 1.02 11.84 -9.37
CA VAL A 231 2.01 12.79 -9.90
C VAL A 231 1.32 13.66 -10.93
N ASP A 232 1.42 14.98 -10.77
CA ASP A 232 0.90 15.93 -11.74
C ASP A 232 1.85 16.00 -12.95
N PRO A 233 1.35 15.77 -14.17
CA PRO A 233 2.18 15.72 -15.38
C PRO A 233 2.70 17.09 -15.84
N PHE A 234 2.22 18.20 -15.26
CA PHE A 234 2.63 19.56 -15.59
C PHE A 234 3.60 20.14 -14.56
N THR A 235 3.41 19.85 -13.27
CA THR A 235 4.28 20.37 -12.20
C THR A 235 5.37 19.40 -11.76
N ASP A 236 5.26 18.11 -12.13
CA ASP A 236 6.07 17.00 -11.62
C ASP A 236 5.99 16.84 -10.10
N GLU A 237 4.99 17.44 -9.44
CA GLU A 237 4.78 17.28 -8.01
C GLU A 237 3.92 16.04 -7.73
N MET A 238 4.18 15.40 -6.60
CA MET A 238 3.43 14.22 -6.15
C MET A 238 2.55 14.56 -4.96
N PHE A 239 1.26 14.33 -5.14
CA PHE A 239 0.23 14.48 -4.13
C PHE A 239 -0.03 13.13 -3.46
N THR A 240 -0.07 13.12 -2.12
CA THR A 240 -0.16 11.89 -1.34
C THR A 240 -0.90 12.13 -0.03
N PHE A 241 -1.30 11.07 0.64
CA PHE A 241 -1.86 11.12 1.98
C PHE A 241 -1.46 9.86 2.77
N GLY A 242 -1.75 9.86 4.07
CA GLY A 242 -1.73 8.66 4.89
C GLY A 242 -2.99 8.62 5.75
N TYR A 243 -3.61 7.44 5.88
CA TYR A 243 -4.71 7.22 6.80
C TYR A 243 -4.29 6.39 8.02
N SER A 244 -4.99 6.57 9.13
CA SER A 244 -4.64 6.02 10.46
C SER A 244 -5.86 5.46 11.17
N HIS A 245 -5.63 4.58 12.14
CA HIS A 245 -6.66 4.09 13.07
C HIS A 245 -6.88 4.99 14.28
N GLU A 246 -6.02 6.00 14.45
CA GLU A 246 -6.09 7.01 15.51
C GLU A 246 -6.03 8.42 14.89
N PRO A 247 -6.69 9.44 15.50
CA PRO A 247 -6.61 10.82 15.03
C PRO A 247 -5.18 11.37 14.97
N PRO A 248 -4.81 12.17 13.95
CA PRO A 248 -5.61 12.49 12.75
C PRO A 248 -5.76 11.26 11.84
N TYR A 249 -7.01 10.93 11.46
CA TYR A 249 -7.31 9.73 10.68
C TYR A 249 -6.87 9.84 9.21
N CYS A 250 -6.72 11.05 8.68
CA CYS A 250 -6.17 11.31 7.35
C CYS A 250 -5.22 12.50 7.41
N THR A 251 -4.04 12.38 6.79
CA THR A 251 -3.06 13.46 6.67
C THR A 251 -2.61 13.58 5.22
N TYR A 252 -2.90 14.71 4.60
CA TYR A 252 -2.51 15.05 3.23
C TYR A 252 -1.12 15.70 3.17
N ARG A 253 -0.42 15.46 2.06
CA ARG A 253 0.93 15.95 1.80
C ARG A 253 1.11 16.23 0.31
N VAL A 254 1.96 17.21 0.04
CA VAL A 254 2.53 17.46 -1.29
C VAL A 254 4.02 17.19 -1.23
N ILE A 255 4.58 16.57 -2.26
CA ILE A 255 6.00 16.37 -2.45
C ILE A 255 6.38 17.09 -3.73
N THR A 256 7.32 18.02 -3.65
CA THR A 256 7.74 18.82 -4.82
C THR A 256 8.44 17.94 -5.86
N LYS A 257 8.58 18.43 -7.09
CA LYS A 257 9.38 17.79 -8.16
C LYS A 257 10.83 17.45 -7.78
N ASP A 258 11.37 18.15 -6.78
CA ASP A 258 12.71 17.95 -6.22
C ASP A 258 12.72 16.96 -5.04
N GLY A 259 11.62 16.25 -4.80
CA GLY A 259 11.50 15.24 -3.75
C GLY A 259 11.34 15.79 -2.33
N VAL A 260 11.00 17.07 -2.17
CA VAL A 260 10.83 17.69 -0.84
C VAL A 260 9.39 17.54 -0.37
N MET A 261 9.18 16.84 0.75
CA MET A 261 7.86 16.70 1.36
C MET A 261 7.46 17.98 2.10
N LEU A 262 6.37 18.62 1.70
CA LEU A 262 5.84 19.83 2.35
C LEU A 262 5.17 19.51 3.71
N ASP A 263 4.74 20.53 4.44
CA ASP A 263 4.08 20.37 5.74
C ASP A 263 2.77 19.57 5.64
N PRO A 264 2.41 18.80 6.69
CA PRO A 264 1.18 18.01 6.70
C PRO A 264 -0.06 18.90 6.77
N VAL A 265 -1.11 18.48 6.08
CA VAL A 265 -2.46 19.02 6.22
C VAL A 265 -3.36 17.91 6.77
N PRO A 266 -3.65 17.90 8.09
CA PRO A 266 -4.63 16.97 8.65
C PRO A 266 -6.01 17.21 8.03
N ILE A 267 -6.68 16.14 7.61
CA ILE A 267 -8.04 16.18 7.08
C ILE A 267 -8.96 15.51 8.09
N THR A 268 -9.97 16.23 8.57
CA THR A 268 -10.91 15.75 9.58
C THR A 268 -11.87 14.74 8.97
N ILE A 269 -11.69 13.51 9.39
CA ILE A 269 -12.60 12.38 9.16
C ILE A 269 -13.19 12.00 10.53
N PRO A 270 -14.49 11.69 10.64
CA PRO A 270 -15.13 11.47 11.94
C PRO A 270 -14.70 10.16 12.62
N GLU A 271 -14.34 9.14 11.84
CA GLU A 271 -13.98 7.81 12.33
C GLU A 271 -12.86 7.20 11.47
N SER A 272 -12.22 6.15 11.97
CA SER A 272 -11.24 5.37 11.19
C SER A 272 -11.94 4.61 10.07
N VAL A 273 -11.76 5.09 8.84
CA VAL A 273 -12.20 4.42 7.60
C VAL A 273 -11.00 3.91 6.82
N MET A 274 -11.22 2.92 5.96
CA MET A 274 -10.26 2.58 4.91
C MET A 274 -10.38 3.62 3.79
N MET A 275 -9.28 4.32 3.51
CA MET A 275 -9.16 5.25 2.39
C MET A 275 -8.04 4.75 1.48
N HIS A 276 -8.40 3.87 0.53
CA HIS A 276 -7.43 3.19 -0.35
C HIS A 276 -6.79 4.16 -1.35
N ASP A 277 -7.63 4.93 -2.02
CA ASP A 277 -7.24 5.84 -3.11
C ASP A 277 -7.79 7.25 -2.86
N PHE A 278 -7.33 8.20 -3.67
CA PHE A 278 -7.84 9.57 -3.76
C PHE A 278 -7.71 10.06 -5.21
N ALA A 279 -8.08 11.29 -5.50
CA ALA A 279 -7.90 11.86 -6.84
C ALA A 279 -7.42 13.31 -6.78
N ILE A 280 -6.84 13.78 -7.88
CA ILE A 280 -6.46 15.18 -8.07
C ILE A 280 -7.04 15.67 -9.41
N THR A 281 -7.43 16.94 -9.46
CA THR A 281 -7.71 17.73 -10.67
C THR A 281 -6.71 18.87 -10.74
N GLU A 282 -6.62 19.68 -11.79
CA GLU A 282 -5.66 20.81 -11.90
C GLU A 282 -5.50 21.64 -10.60
N ASN A 283 -6.60 21.95 -9.92
CA ASN A 283 -6.60 22.82 -8.74
C ASN A 283 -6.93 22.10 -7.42
N TYR A 284 -7.56 20.92 -7.46
CA TYR A 284 -8.12 20.28 -6.27
C TYR A 284 -7.55 18.89 -5.98
N SER A 285 -7.59 18.54 -4.70
CA SER A 285 -7.46 17.18 -4.16
C SER A 285 -8.81 16.71 -3.64
N ILE A 286 -9.16 15.46 -3.96
CA ILE A 286 -10.46 14.85 -3.66
C ILE A 286 -10.25 13.69 -2.70
N PHE A 287 -10.73 13.84 -1.47
CA PHE A 287 -10.70 12.82 -0.41
C PHE A 287 -12.02 12.07 -0.37
N MET A 288 -11.97 10.75 -0.18
CA MET A 288 -13.16 9.89 -0.17
C MET A 288 -13.38 9.30 1.22
N ASP A 289 -14.25 9.92 2.01
CA ASP A 289 -14.72 9.40 3.29
C ASP A 289 -15.87 8.42 3.04
N LEU A 290 -15.50 7.15 2.85
CA LEU A 290 -16.42 6.09 2.46
C LEU A 290 -16.70 5.14 3.64
N PRO A 291 -17.88 4.51 3.69
CA PRO A 291 -18.35 3.81 4.88
C PRO A 291 -17.79 2.38 5.01
N LEU A 292 -16.48 2.19 4.81
CA LEU A 292 -15.76 0.97 5.13
C LEU A 292 -14.90 1.20 6.40
N LEU A 293 -15.44 0.82 7.55
CA LEU A 293 -14.94 1.24 8.86
C LEU A 293 -14.04 0.18 9.50
N PHE A 294 -13.03 0.64 10.23
CA PHE A 294 -12.20 -0.22 11.06
C PHE A 294 -12.97 -0.61 12.35
N ARG A 295 -13.36 -1.88 12.47
CA ARG A 295 -14.23 -2.41 13.54
C ARG A 295 -13.59 -3.61 14.28
N PRO A 296 -12.47 -3.42 15.00
CA PRO A 296 -11.77 -4.52 15.68
C PRO A 296 -12.61 -5.24 16.75
N LYS A 297 -13.62 -4.58 17.33
CA LYS A 297 -14.54 -5.22 18.28
C LYS A 297 -15.44 -6.27 17.62
N GLU A 298 -15.85 -6.03 16.37
CA GLU A 298 -16.72 -6.93 15.62
C GLU A 298 -15.94 -8.16 15.14
N MET A 299 -14.67 -7.97 14.76
CA MET A 299 -13.74 -9.07 14.50
C MET A 299 -13.71 -10.10 15.63
N VAL A 300 -13.63 -9.65 16.89
CA VAL A 300 -13.58 -10.56 18.06
C VAL A 300 -14.95 -11.18 18.36
N LYS A 301 -16.02 -10.38 18.36
CA LYS A 301 -17.35 -10.83 18.76
C LYS A 301 -18.03 -11.73 17.73
N ASN A 302 -17.87 -11.40 16.45
CA ASN A 302 -18.63 -12.02 15.36
C ASN A 302 -17.73 -12.87 14.45
N GLY A 303 -16.41 -12.81 14.60
CA GLY A 303 -15.48 -13.52 13.70
C GLY A 303 -15.36 -12.93 12.30
N GLU A 304 -15.88 -11.71 12.12
CA GLU A 304 -15.89 -10.96 10.85
C GLU A 304 -14.52 -10.34 10.53
N PHE A 305 -14.37 -9.89 9.29
CA PHE A 305 -13.20 -9.13 8.86
C PHE A 305 -13.05 -7.82 9.65
N ILE A 306 -11.81 -7.36 9.82
CA ILE A 306 -11.51 -6.19 10.65
C ILE A 306 -12.05 -4.86 10.06
N TYR A 307 -12.32 -4.84 8.75
CA TYR A 307 -13.01 -3.75 8.08
C TYR A 307 -14.42 -4.16 7.70
N LYS A 308 -15.40 -3.31 8.06
CA LYS A 308 -16.82 -3.57 7.81
C LYS A 308 -17.49 -2.42 7.11
N PHE A 309 -18.21 -2.76 6.05
CA PHE A 309 -19.03 -1.80 5.34
C PHE A 309 -20.30 -1.48 6.11
N ASP A 310 -20.62 -0.20 6.26
CA ASP A 310 -21.83 0.28 6.92
C ASP A 310 -22.83 0.78 5.86
N PRO A 311 -23.87 -0.02 5.53
CA PRO A 311 -24.83 0.34 4.50
C PRO A 311 -25.74 1.50 4.92
N THR A 312 -25.75 1.88 6.20
CA THR A 312 -26.59 2.96 6.72
C THR A 312 -25.96 4.34 6.54
N LYS A 313 -24.66 4.40 6.22
CA LYS A 313 -23.90 5.64 6.08
C LYS A 313 -23.78 6.08 4.63
N LYS A 314 -23.87 7.39 4.41
CA LYS A 314 -23.55 8.00 3.12
C LYS A 314 -22.04 8.05 2.90
N GLY A 315 -21.61 8.06 1.64
CA GLY A 315 -20.24 8.42 1.29
C GLY A 315 -20.08 9.95 1.26
N ARG A 316 -18.91 10.48 1.62
CA ARG A 316 -18.61 11.91 1.53
C ARG A 316 -17.34 12.16 0.74
N PHE A 317 -17.35 13.19 -0.09
CA PHE A 317 -16.21 13.60 -0.92
C PHE A 317 -15.75 14.98 -0.50
N GLY A 318 -14.52 15.08 -0.01
CA GLY A 318 -13.92 16.33 0.43
C GLY A 318 -13.07 16.91 -0.68
N ILE A 319 -13.42 18.10 -1.18
CA ILE A 319 -12.66 18.81 -2.20
C ILE A 319 -11.88 19.93 -1.53
N LEU A 320 -10.55 19.89 -1.64
CA LEU A 320 -9.62 20.88 -1.08
C LEU A 320 -8.70 21.42 -2.18
N GLN A 321 -8.41 22.73 -2.18
CA GLN A 321 -7.38 23.26 -3.07
C GLN A 321 -6.01 22.66 -2.69
N ARG A 322 -5.26 22.17 -3.69
CA ARG A 322 -4.05 21.34 -3.52
C ARG A 322 -2.98 21.90 -2.57
N TYR A 323 -2.87 23.23 -2.45
CA TYR A 323 -1.78 23.87 -1.72
C TYR A 323 -2.20 24.51 -0.39
N GLU A 324 -3.46 24.33 0.00
CA GLU A 324 -3.98 24.81 1.28
C GLU A 324 -3.13 24.29 2.44
N LYS A 325 -2.99 25.12 3.48
CA LYS A 325 -2.17 24.79 4.66
C LYS A 325 -2.99 24.20 5.80
N ASP A 326 -4.30 24.28 5.69
CA ASP A 326 -5.26 23.68 6.60
C ASP A 326 -6.52 23.28 5.82
N GLU A 327 -7.43 22.58 6.50
CA GLU A 327 -8.65 22.07 5.88
C GLU A 327 -9.81 23.09 5.85
N LYS A 328 -9.64 24.34 6.27
CA LYS A 328 -10.78 25.28 6.48
C LYS A 328 -11.59 25.54 5.22
N THR A 329 -10.98 25.41 4.04
CA THR A 329 -11.64 25.63 2.75
C THR A 329 -12.17 24.33 2.11
N ILE A 330 -12.04 23.19 2.80
CA ILE A 330 -12.55 21.91 2.31
C ILE A 330 -14.08 21.96 2.17
N ARG A 331 -14.58 21.49 1.02
CA ARG A 331 -16.02 21.34 0.77
C ARG A 331 -16.37 19.87 0.73
N TRP A 332 -17.26 19.45 1.63
CA TRP A 332 -17.74 18.07 1.71
C TRP A 332 -19.06 17.91 0.96
N PHE A 333 -19.09 16.96 0.03
CA PHE A 333 -20.28 16.57 -0.75
C PHE A 333 -20.76 15.21 -0.29
N GLU A 334 -22.04 15.09 0.05
CA GLU A 334 -22.64 13.80 0.39
C GLU A 334 -23.16 13.09 -0.86
N LEU A 335 -22.85 11.81 -0.97
CA LEU A 335 -23.37 10.92 -2.01
C LEU A 335 -24.10 9.73 -1.37
N PRO A 336 -25.01 9.08 -2.11
CA PRO A 336 -25.58 7.81 -1.68
C PRO A 336 -24.49 6.81 -1.27
N ASN A 337 -24.87 5.88 -0.39
CA ASN A 337 -23.99 4.83 0.10
C ASN A 337 -23.25 4.13 -1.06
N CYS A 338 -21.93 4.09 -0.96
CA CYS A 338 -21.06 3.45 -1.94
C CYS A 338 -19.66 3.23 -1.37
N PHE A 339 -18.91 2.33 -1.98
CA PHE A 339 -17.48 2.22 -1.75
C PHE A 339 -16.72 2.29 -3.07
N ILE A 340 -15.50 2.80 -3.03
CA ILE A 340 -14.62 2.95 -4.17
C ILE A 340 -13.24 2.47 -3.73
N PHE A 341 -12.69 1.50 -4.46
CA PHE A 341 -11.27 1.17 -4.32
C PHE A 341 -10.42 2.11 -5.16
N HIS A 342 -10.68 2.23 -6.45
CA HIS A 342 -9.80 2.95 -7.37
C HIS A 342 -10.55 3.97 -8.21
N ASN A 343 -9.88 5.09 -8.46
CA ASN A 343 -10.30 6.11 -9.41
C ASN A 343 -9.54 5.94 -10.73
N ALA A 344 -10.24 6.13 -11.85
CA ALA A 344 -9.58 6.16 -13.15
C ALA A 344 -8.96 7.54 -13.42
N ASN A 345 -9.74 8.62 -13.26
CA ASN A 345 -9.24 9.99 -13.39
C ASN A 345 -10.22 11.03 -12.80
N ALA A 346 -9.76 12.26 -12.59
CA ALA A 346 -10.61 13.41 -12.26
C ALA A 346 -10.15 14.68 -12.99
N TRP A 347 -11.09 15.58 -13.30
CA TRP A 347 -10.80 16.89 -13.91
C TRP A 347 -11.88 17.92 -13.57
N GLU A 348 -11.66 19.18 -13.98
CA GLU A 348 -12.58 20.29 -13.77
C GLU A 348 -13.31 20.64 -15.09
N GLU A 349 -14.62 20.84 -15.02
CA GLU A 349 -15.47 21.30 -16.12
C GLU A 349 -16.31 22.50 -15.66
N GLY A 350 -15.84 23.71 -15.95
CA GLY A 350 -16.50 24.93 -15.48
C GLY A 350 -16.45 25.02 -13.95
N ASP A 351 -17.63 24.97 -13.32
CA ASP A 351 -17.80 24.97 -11.86
C ASP A 351 -17.94 23.57 -11.26
N GLU A 352 -17.74 22.52 -12.07
CA GLU A 352 -17.88 21.11 -11.70
C GLU A 352 -16.50 20.41 -11.58
N VAL A 353 -16.40 19.48 -10.66
CA VAL A 353 -15.34 18.47 -10.59
C VAL A 353 -15.93 17.14 -11.05
N VAL A 354 -15.35 16.56 -12.09
CA VAL A 354 -15.74 15.27 -12.65
C VAL A 354 -14.78 14.19 -12.15
N LEU A 355 -15.32 13.09 -11.64
CA LEU A 355 -14.56 11.94 -11.16
C LEU A 355 -15.05 10.67 -11.85
N ILE A 356 -14.16 10.01 -12.59
CA ILE A 356 -14.39 8.67 -13.14
C ILE A 356 -13.84 7.65 -12.15
N THR A 357 -14.70 6.76 -11.70
CA THR A 357 -14.37 5.82 -10.63
C THR A 357 -15.12 4.49 -10.76
N CYS A 358 -14.69 3.46 -10.02
CA CYS A 358 -15.39 2.19 -9.97
C CYS A 358 -16.17 2.09 -8.65
N ARG A 359 -17.47 2.37 -8.72
CA ARG A 359 -18.37 2.27 -7.57
C ARG A 359 -18.69 0.81 -7.25
N LEU A 360 -18.70 0.47 -5.96
CA LEU A 360 -19.18 -0.80 -5.42
C LEU A 360 -20.36 -0.56 -4.48
N GLU A 361 -21.37 -1.42 -4.60
CA GLU A 361 -22.53 -1.43 -3.72
C GLU A 361 -22.37 -2.53 -2.67
N ASN A 362 -22.43 -2.17 -1.39
CA ASN A 362 -22.38 -3.12 -0.28
C ASN A 362 -21.21 -4.13 -0.35
N PRO A 363 -19.94 -3.67 -0.48
CA PRO A 363 -18.80 -4.57 -0.52
C PRO A 363 -18.71 -5.40 0.75
N ASP A 364 -18.51 -6.71 0.58
CA ASP A 364 -18.31 -7.66 1.67
C ASP A 364 -16.93 -8.30 1.52
N LEU A 365 -15.97 -7.81 2.31
CA LEU A 365 -14.60 -8.31 2.28
C LEU A 365 -14.46 -9.70 2.89
N ASP A 366 -15.42 -10.18 3.67
CA ASP A 366 -15.41 -11.58 4.14
C ASP A 366 -15.66 -12.56 2.99
N LYS A 367 -16.50 -12.18 2.01
CA LYS A 367 -16.72 -12.98 0.80
C LYS A 367 -15.51 -13.01 -0.13
N VAL A 368 -14.74 -11.93 -0.17
CA VAL A 368 -13.47 -11.87 -0.90
C VAL A 368 -12.36 -12.65 -0.17
N ASN A 369 -12.47 -12.86 1.14
CA ASN A 369 -11.54 -13.68 1.92
C ASN A 369 -11.79 -15.20 1.86
N GLY A 370 -12.92 -15.65 1.29
CA GLY A 370 -13.40 -17.04 1.40
C GLY A 370 -13.30 -17.89 0.11
N THR A 371 -13.53 -19.19 0.25
CA THR A 371 -13.78 -20.11 -0.88
C THR A 371 -14.93 -19.57 -1.73
N GLN A 372 -14.66 -19.34 -3.02
CA GLN A 372 -15.57 -18.76 -4.00
C GLN A 372 -17.02 -19.22 -3.84
N ASN A 373 -17.93 -18.26 -3.72
CA ASN A 373 -19.08 -18.31 -4.62
C ASN A 373 -18.57 -17.80 -5.97
N GLU A 374 -18.68 -18.61 -7.02
CA GLU A 374 -18.27 -18.27 -8.40
C GLU A 374 -19.00 -17.04 -8.97
N LYS A 375 -20.00 -16.51 -8.26
CA LYS A 375 -20.64 -15.23 -8.54
C LYS A 375 -20.36 -14.24 -7.42
N LEU A 376 -19.56 -13.22 -7.72
CA LEU A 376 -19.57 -11.96 -6.98
C LEU A 376 -20.89 -11.24 -7.30
N GLU A 377 -22.00 -11.69 -6.74
CA GLU A 377 -23.26 -10.95 -6.78
C GLU A 377 -23.06 -9.66 -5.97
N ASN A 378 -23.35 -8.49 -6.57
CA ASN A 378 -23.21 -7.10 -6.05
C ASN A 378 -21.99 -6.27 -6.49
N PHE A 379 -21.22 -6.68 -7.51
CA PHE A 379 -20.27 -5.76 -8.19
C PHE A 379 -20.96 -5.03 -9.34
N GLY A 380 -21.89 -4.13 -9.02
CA GLY A 380 -22.41 -3.15 -9.98
C GLY A 380 -21.41 -2.01 -10.12
N ASN A 381 -20.66 -1.97 -11.23
CA ASN A 381 -19.68 -0.90 -11.49
C ASN A 381 -20.35 0.26 -12.23
N GLU A 382 -20.66 1.35 -11.52
CA GLU A 382 -21.02 2.63 -12.14
C GLU A 382 -19.75 3.49 -12.30
N LEU A 383 -19.55 4.06 -13.49
CA LEU A 383 -18.28 4.66 -13.91
C LEU A 383 -18.15 6.18 -13.60
N TYR A 384 -19.18 6.84 -13.07
CA TYR A 384 -19.27 8.30 -13.21
C TYR A 384 -19.86 9.03 -12.01
N ILE A 385 -19.13 10.03 -11.48
CA ILE A 385 -19.58 10.97 -10.46
C ILE A 385 -19.28 12.41 -10.92
N ARG A 386 -20.25 13.32 -10.77
CA ARG A 386 -20.11 14.76 -11.00
C ARG A 386 -20.41 15.53 -9.73
N LEU A 387 -19.49 16.38 -9.28
CA LEU A 387 -19.62 17.23 -8.08
C LEU A 387 -19.58 18.70 -8.51
N ARG A 388 -20.41 19.56 -7.89
CA ARG A 388 -20.38 21.00 -8.17
C ARG A 388 -19.77 21.78 -6.99
N PRO A 389 -18.47 22.12 -7.04
CA PRO A 389 -17.84 23.02 -6.09
C PRO A 389 -18.63 24.29 -5.79
N GLN A 390 -19.26 24.94 -6.78
CA GLN A 390 -20.00 26.18 -6.59
C GLN A 390 -21.47 26.01 -6.99
N LEU A 391 -22.37 25.89 -6.02
CA LEU A 391 -23.75 26.40 -6.04
C LEU A 391 -24.51 25.85 -4.84
N LEU A 392 -24.56 26.64 -3.77
CA LEU A 392 -25.70 26.87 -2.89
C LEU A 392 -25.23 27.93 -1.88
N LEU A 393 -25.61 29.18 -2.15
CA LEU A 393 -25.59 30.28 -1.17
C LEU A 393 -26.57 29.97 -0.03
#